data_AF-A0A9D9GFB1-F1
#
_entry.id   AF-A0A9D9GFB1-F1
#
_cell.length_a   1.000
_cell.length_b   1.000
_cell.length_c   1.000
_cell.angle_alpha   90.00
_cell.angle_beta   90.00
_cell.angle_gamma   90.00
#
_symmetry.space_group_name_H-M   'P 1'
#
loop_
_entity.id
_entity.type
_entity.pdbx_description
1 polymer ?
#
loop_
_entity_poly.entity_id
_entity_poly.type
_entity_poly.pdbx_seq_one_letter_code
_entity_poly.pdbx_strand_id
1 'polypeptide(L)'
;MINDSNDNRRYTISLIMVAVCLIYIIRLFSIQIVDKSYLEQSQNNAYLRKVIYPSRGLLTDRNGRLIVFNKSAYDIMIVPREARGFDTLAFANTLGITKADFIKRMGIIKRKSGYSPYVPQLFMSQLSDEEYGPVSEKLYKFNGIYVQKRTLREYNYHNAALALGSIGEVSKKQIEADDFYQQGDYAGQNGIELTYEKVLRGEKGEEILLRDSRGRVKGKFEDGKYDKKPVPGKDIELSLDIELQKYGEELMNGKIGSIAAIEPSTGEILALVSSPTYDPSMLVGRKRSANFAALSKDPLKPLFDRPMMAQYPPGSTFKTAQALVLQQEGIITPNTAYGCQHGFHAGALSVGCHGHESPLNLKHSIQHSCNAYYCCGFRSMIDNRKYKNVSEAIDVWKNHMVSLGFGYKLGADVPNEKRGYIPNSSVYNKVYGENRWKGLTIISLSIGQGEVLATPLQIANLGATIANRGYYYTPHLVKKIFGGEIDSSFITRHNSTIDPKYYDIVVEGMELVMISGTGYYSRIDSIAVCGKTGTAENPHGKDHSIFMAFAPKDDPKIAISVVVENSGFGATWAAPIATLMIEKYLKGEIPKRRKHIEQRLLDANLIKE
;
A
#
# COMPACT_ATOMS: atom_id res chain seq x y z
N MET A 1 73.93 61.46 6.71
CA MET A 1 72.59 60.85 6.51
C MET A 1 72.36 60.73 5.02
N ILE A 2 72.65 59.57 4.44
CA ILE A 2 72.37 59.26 3.03
C ILE A 2 71.43 58.05 3.05
N ASN A 3 70.20 58.33 2.64
CA ASN A 3 68.98 57.51 2.67
C ASN A 3 69.15 55.99 2.50
N ASP A 4 68.78 55.25 3.55
CA ASP A 4 68.35 53.83 3.60
C ASP A 4 67.05 53.54 2.79
N SER A 5 66.74 54.37 1.80
CA SER A 5 65.49 54.29 1.02
C SER A 5 65.50 53.15 0.00
N ASN A 6 66.68 52.75 -0.49
CA ASN A 6 66.79 51.71 -1.51
C ASN A 6 66.75 50.28 -0.93
N ASP A 7 67.26 50.05 0.28
CA ASP A 7 67.23 48.73 0.92
C ASP A 7 65.81 48.33 1.36
N ASN A 8 65.05 49.28 1.93
CA ASN A 8 63.63 49.05 2.29
C ASN A 8 62.74 48.78 1.07
N ARG A 9 63.06 49.34 -0.10
CA ARG A 9 62.36 49.04 -1.35
C ARG A 9 62.61 47.61 -1.82
N ARG A 10 63.83 47.09 -1.68
CA ARG A 10 64.18 45.71 -2.03
C ARG A 10 63.41 44.70 -1.18
N TYR A 11 63.30 44.93 0.13
CA TYR A 11 62.51 44.08 1.01
C TYR A 11 61.01 44.16 0.71
N THR A 12 60.48 45.35 0.43
CA THR A 12 59.07 45.53 0.05
C THR A 12 58.73 44.80 -1.26
N ILE A 13 59.57 44.91 -2.29
CA ILE A 13 59.37 44.22 -3.58
C ILE A 13 59.48 42.70 -3.41
N SER A 14 60.44 42.23 -2.60
CA SER A 14 60.61 40.80 -2.31
C SER A 14 59.40 40.24 -1.54
N LEU A 15 58.87 40.99 -0.58
CA LEU A 15 57.66 40.63 0.18
C LEU A 15 56.44 40.54 -0.74
N ILE A 16 56.28 41.49 -1.67
CA ILE A 16 55.21 41.47 -2.67
C ILE A 16 55.34 40.25 -3.58
N MET A 17 56.54 39.95 -4.09
CA MET A 17 56.76 38.75 -4.92
C MET A 17 56.46 37.46 -4.16
N VAL A 18 56.93 37.34 -2.92
CA VAL A 18 56.66 36.17 -2.07
C VAL A 18 55.17 36.03 -1.79
N ALA A 19 54.47 37.13 -1.50
CA ALA A 19 53.02 37.13 -1.29
C ALA A 19 52.26 36.69 -2.54
N VAL A 20 52.64 37.18 -3.72
CA VAL A 20 52.04 36.77 -5.00
C VAL A 20 52.28 35.28 -5.29
N CYS A 21 53.50 34.78 -5.07
CA CYS A 21 53.80 33.35 -5.18
C CYS A 21 52.98 32.50 -4.21
N LEU A 22 52.84 32.94 -2.96
CA LEU A 22 52.01 32.26 -1.95
C LEU A 22 50.54 32.23 -2.37
N ILE A 23 50.01 33.33 -2.91
CA ILE A 23 48.63 33.37 -3.44
C ILE A 23 48.47 32.35 -4.58
N TYR A 24 49.43 32.26 -5.51
CA TYR A 24 49.36 31.28 -6.60
C TYR A 24 49.47 29.83 -6.09
N ILE A 25 50.34 29.55 -5.11
CA ILE A 25 50.47 28.21 -4.53
C ILE A 25 49.19 27.81 -3.80
N ILE A 26 48.61 28.71 -2.99
CA ILE A 26 47.33 28.47 -2.31
C ILE A 26 46.22 28.26 -3.34
N ARG A 27 46.22 29.04 -4.43
CA ARG A 27 45.23 28.88 -5.50
C ARG A 27 45.39 27.54 -6.23
N LEU A 28 46.62 27.13 -6.53
CA LEU A 28 46.94 25.82 -7.11
C LEU A 28 46.52 24.67 -6.20
N PHE A 29 46.83 24.75 -4.91
CA PHE A 29 46.42 23.76 -3.91
C PHE A 29 44.88 23.68 -3.81
N SER A 30 44.20 24.83 -3.79
CA SER A 30 42.74 24.89 -3.81
C SER A 30 42.17 24.22 -5.06
N ILE A 31 42.76 24.44 -6.24
CA ILE A 31 42.27 23.85 -7.50
C ILE A 31 42.59 22.35 -7.59
N GLN A 32 43.74 21.89 -7.09
CA GLN A 32 44.15 20.49 -7.24
C GLN A 32 43.65 19.55 -6.13
N ILE A 33 43.55 20.04 -4.89
CA ILE A 33 43.24 19.19 -3.72
C ILE A 33 41.82 19.45 -3.19
N VAL A 34 41.39 20.72 -3.14
CA VAL A 34 40.09 21.08 -2.56
C VAL A 34 38.97 20.99 -3.60
N ASP A 35 39.22 21.48 -4.82
CA ASP A 35 38.23 21.61 -5.88
C ASP A 35 38.33 20.44 -6.88
N LYS A 36 37.72 19.30 -6.55
CA LYS A 36 37.69 18.09 -7.40
C LYS A 36 36.95 18.30 -8.74
N SER A 37 36.26 19.43 -8.92
CA SER A 37 35.42 19.70 -10.11
C SER A 37 36.22 19.72 -11.42
N TYR A 38 37.48 20.18 -11.42
CA TYR A 38 38.32 20.20 -12.63
C TYR A 38 38.80 18.81 -13.05
N LEU A 39 39.08 17.95 -12.08
CA LEU A 39 39.46 16.56 -12.32
C LEU A 39 38.27 15.77 -12.89
N GLU A 40 37.08 15.97 -12.31
CA GLU A 40 35.81 15.42 -12.84
C GLU A 40 35.50 15.93 -14.25
N GLN A 41 35.72 17.22 -14.55
CA GLN A 41 35.53 17.77 -15.89
C GLN A 41 36.52 17.20 -16.92
N SER A 42 37.79 16.99 -16.55
CA SER A 42 38.77 16.37 -17.44
C SER A 42 38.48 14.89 -17.70
N GLN A 43 38.02 14.16 -16.66
CA GLN A 43 37.60 12.77 -16.77
C GLN A 43 36.31 12.63 -17.60
N ASN A 44 35.33 13.51 -17.43
CA ASN A 44 34.07 13.50 -18.20
C ASN A 44 34.27 13.77 -19.69
N ASN A 45 35.37 14.43 -20.08
CA ASN A 45 35.72 14.64 -21.48
C ASN A 45 36.39 13.41 -22.13
N ALA A 46 37.15 12.62 -21.37
CA ALA A 46 37.85 11.43 -21.86
C ALA A 46 37.04 10.13 -21.70
N TYR A 47 36.17 10.06 -20.69
CA TYR A 47 35.40 8.88 -20.29
C TYR A 47 33.89 9.12 -20.38
N LEU A 48 33.19 8.19 -21.00
CA LEU A 48 31.74 8.05 -20.94
C LEU A 48 31.40 6.93 -19.96
N ARG A 49 30.87 7.31 -18.81
CA ARG A 49 30.30 6.37 -17.83
C ARG A 49 28.89 5.99 -18.29
N LYS A 50 28.71 4.75 -18.71
CA LYS A 50 27.44 4.20 -19.15
C LYS A 50 26.87 3.33 -18.04
N VAL A 51 25.76 3.77 -17.46
CA VAL A 51 25.05 3.01 -16.42
C VAL A 51 24.41 1.76 -17.04
N ILE A 52 24.66 0.59 -16.43
CA ILE A 52 23.94 -0.64 -16.71
C ILE A 52 22.88 -0.84 -15.63
N TYR A 53 21.61 -0.83 -16.02
CA TYR A 53 20.51 -1.08 -15.09
C TYR A 53 20.37 -2.58 -14.81
N PRO A 54 20.20 -2.98 -13.53
CA PRO A 54 19.87 -4.34 -13.17
C PRO A 54 18.42 -4.67 -13.55
N SER A 55 18.13 -5.96 -13.69
CA SER A 55 16.75 -6.44 -13.72
C SER A 55 16.16 -6.36 -12.31
N ARG A 56 14.90 -5.90 -12.20
CA ARG A 56 14.19 -5.89 -10.92
C ARG A 56 13.78 -7.31 -10.51
N GLY A 57 13.69 -7.55 -9.20
CA GLY A 57 13.21 -8.82 -8.67
C GLY A 57 11.80 -9.17 -9.16
N LEU A 58 11.55 -10.44 -9.45
CA LEU A 58 10.24 -10.97 -9.86
C LEU A 58 9.29 -11.07 -8.67
N LEU A 59 7.99 -10.99 -8.92
CA LEU A 59 6.96 -11.23 -7.90
C LEU A 59 6.15 -12.48 -8.25
N THR A 60 6.07 -13.40 -7.30
CA THR A 60 5.28 -14.63 -7.39
C THR A 60 4.18 -14.67 -6.33
N ASP A 61 3.08 -15.36 -6.61
CA ASP A 61 2.02 -15.64 -5.63
C ASP A 61 2.48 -16.75 -4.65
N ARG A 62 1.67 -17.00 -3.61
CA ARG A 62 1.97 -18.01 -2.59
C ARG A 62 2.03 -19.45 -3.09
N ASN A 63 1.57 -19.68 -4.32
CA ASN A 63 1.54 -20.98 -5.00
C ASN A 63 2.61 -21.04 -6.12
N GLY A 64 3.51 -20.05 -6.20
CA GLY A 64 4.60 -19.99 -7.19
C GLY A 64 4.22 -19.46 -8.57
N ARG A 65 3.01 -18.92 -8.76
CA ARG A 65 2.60 -18.31 -10.04
C ARG A 65 3.29 -16.97 -10.24
N LEU A 66 3.93 -16.79 -11.39
CA LEU A 66 4.58 -15.52 -11.73
C LEU A 66 3.53 -14.44 -11.99
N ILE A 67 3.47 -13.43 -11.12
CA ILE A 67 2.53 -12.30 -11.23
C ILE A 67 3.16 -11.15 -11.99
N VAL A 68 4.36 -10.73 -11.55
CA VAL A 68 5.06 -9.56 -12.09
C VAL A 68 6.47 -9.94 -12.50
N PHE A 69 6.80 -9.61 -13.74
CA PHE A 69 8.10 -9.89 -14.34
C PHE A 69 8.59 -8.72 -15.17
N ASN A 70 9.70 -8.90 -15.88
CA ASN A 70 10.34 -7.82 -16.62
C ASN A 70 10.34 -8.12 -18.13
N LYS A 71 9.88 -7.16 -18.94
CA LYS A 71 10.06 -7.14 -20.39
C LYS A 71 11.17 -6.16 -20.78
N SER A 72 11.86 -6.44 -21.87
CA SER A 72 12.84 -5.51 -22.44
C SER A 72 12.13 -4.24 -22.92
N ALA A 73 12.75 -3.10 -22.68
CA ALA A 73 12.34 -1.82 -23.22
C ALA A 73 13.55 -0.98 -23.61
N TYR A 74 13.37 -0.05 -24.55
CA TYR A 74 14.48 0.72 -25.10
C TYR A 74 14.19 2.21 -24.98
N ASP A 75 15.14 2.93 -24.43
CA ASP A 75 15.15 4.39 -24.42
C ASP A 75 16.04 4.87 -25.57
N ILE A 76 15.49 5.71 -26.43
CA ILE A 76 16.22 6.43 -27.47
C ILE A 76 16.81 7.69 -26.85
N MET A 77 18.13 7.76 -26.84
CA MET A 77 18.93 8.86 -26.36
C MET A 77 19.50 9.64 -27.56
N ILE A 78 19.61 10.96 -27.44
CA ILE A 78 20.19 11.83 -28.46
C ILE A 78 21.32 12.66 -27.85
N VAL A 79 22.47 12.72 -28.50
CA VAL A 79 23.55 13.67 -28.20
C VAL A 79 23.45 14.82 -29.20
N PRO A 80 22.88 15.99 -28.82
CA PRO A 80 22.54 17.05 -29.78
C PRO A 80 23.73 17.56 -30.62
N ARG A 81 24.96 17.50 -30.09
CA ARG A 81 26.17 17.93 -30.80
C ARG A 81 26.54 16.97 -31.93
N GLU A 82 26.37 15.67 -31.72
CA GLU A 82 26.68 14.62 -32.69
C GLU A 82 25.55 14.37 -33.66
N ALA A 83 24.31 14.65 -33.23
CA ALA A 83 23.08 14.46 -33.98
C ALA A 83 22.86 15.56 -35.05
N ARG A 84 23.91 15.95 -35.75
CA ARG A 84 23.91 16.95 -36.83
C ARG A 84 23.95 16.26 -38.19
N GLY A 85 23.09 16.70 -39.11
CA GLY A 85 23.17 16.30 -40.51
C GLY A 85 22.59 14.92 -40.86
N PHE A 86 21.98 14.20 -39.92
CA PHE A 86 21.20 13.00 -40.24
C PHE A 86 19.78 13.37 -40.72
N ASP A 87 19.16 12.48 -41.49
CA ASP A 87 17.80 12.69 -42.01
C ASP A 87 16.77 12.60 -40.88
N THR A 88 16.39 13.77 -40.35
CA THR A 88 15.38 13.91 -39.30
C THR A 88 14.00 13.41 -39.69
N LEU A 89 13.65 13.46 -40.99
CA LEU A 89 12.34 12.98 -41.46
C LEU A 89 12.33 11.45 -41.49
N ALA A 90 13.39 10.84 -42.01
CA ALA A 90 13.54 9.38 -41.99
C ALA A 90 13.58 8.83 -40.56
N PHE A 91 14.25 9.52 -39.63
CA PHE A 91 14.26 9.13 -38.22
C PHE A 91 12.88 9.24 -37.56
N ALA A 92 12.18 10.36 -37.78
CA ALA A 92 10.83 10.57 -37.26
C ALA A 92 9.87 9.48 -37.78
N ASN A 93 9.91 9.18 -39.09
CA ASN A 93 9.11 8.12 -39.70
C ASN A 93 9.45 6.73 -39.14
N THR A 94 10.73 6.44 -38.88
CA THR A 94 11.16 5.16 -38.30
C THR A 94 10.64 4.98 -36.88
N LEU A 95 10.51 6.08 -36.12
CA LEU A 95 9.92 6.08 -34.79
C LEU A 95 8.39 6.21 -34.78
N GLY A 96 7.74 6.26 -35.95
CA GLY A 96 6.29 6.46 -36.07
C GLY A 96 5.82 7.82 -35.53
N ILE A 97 6.67 8.85 -35.51
CA ILE A 97 6.31 10.20 -35.06
C ILE A 97 6.37 11.21 -36.20
N THR A 98 5.65 12.33 -36.05
CA THR A 98 5.71 13.40 -37.04
C THR A 98 6.98 14.25 -36.86
N LYS A 99 7.38 14.98 -37.91
CA LYS A 99 8.44 16.00 -37.80
C LYS A 99 8.12 17.07 -36.75
N ALA A 100 6.84 17.44 -36.61
CA ALA A 100 6.40 18.39 -35.59
C ALA A 100 6.64 17.84 -34.17
N ASP A 101 6.34 16.54 -33.94
CA ASP A 101 6.62 15.87 -32.66
C ASP A 101 8.12 15.82 -32.34
N PHE A 102 8.96 15.54 -33.34
CA PHE A 102 10.41 15.57 -33.17
C PHE A 102 10.89 16.95 -32.71
N ILE A 103 10.46 18.02 -33.40
CA ILE A 103 10.82 19.41 -33.04
C ILE A 103 10.33 19.75 -31.63
N LYS A 104 9.09 19.37 -31.30
CA LYS A 104 8.51 19.57 -29.97
C LYS A 104 9.34 18.88 -28.89
N ARG A 105 9.70 17.61 -29.09
CA ARG A 105 10.55 16.83 -28.15
C ARG A 105 11.92 17.48 -27.97
N MET A 106 12.58 17.88 -29.05
CA MET A 106 13.85 18.60 -28.98
C MET A 106 13.73 19.95 -28.25
N GLY A 107 12.63 20.67 -28.43
CA GLY A 107 12.34 21.90 -27.70
C GLY A 107 12.10 21.67 -26.20
N ILE A 108 11.56 20.52 -25.80
CA ILE A 108 11.44 20.12 -24.39
C ILE A 108 12.82 19.80 -23.81
N ILE A 109 13.63 18.99 -24.51
CA ILE A 109 14.98 18.60 -24.08
C ILE A 109 15.85 19.83 -23.82
N LYS A 110 15.87 20.79 -24.75
CA LYS A 110 16.67 22.02 -24.64
C LYS A 110 16.27 22.94 -23.48
N ARG A 111 15.05 22.79 -22.95
CA ARG A 111 14.52 23.59 -21.83
C ARG A 111 14.65 22.90 -20.48
N LYS A 112 15.05 21.62 -20.43
CA LYS A 112 15.27 20.91 -19.16
C LYS A 112 16.48 21.49 -18.44
N SER A 113 16.37 21.60 -17.11
CA SER A 113 17.53 21.87 -16.25
C SER A 113 18.55 20.74 -16.40
N GLY A 114 19.85 21.06 -16.46
CA GLY A 114 20.91 20.08 -16.71
C GLY A 114 21.09 19.69 -18.19
N TYR A 115 20.43 20.36 -19.12
CA TYR A 115 20.68 20.16 -20.55
C TYR A 115 22.15 20.44 -20.89
N SER A 116 22.78 19.48 -21.57
CA SER A 116 24.08 19.67 -22.21
C SER A 116 24.04 19.09 -23.63
N PRO A 117 24.50 19.84 -24.65
CA PRO A 117 24.53 19.35 -26.01
C PRO A 117 25.56 18.23 -26.23
N TYR A 118 26.46 18.01 -25.26
CA TYR A 118 27.57 17.05 -25.36
C TYR A 118 27.30 15.70 -24.69
N VAL A 119 26.22 15.58 -23.92
CA VAL A 119 25.88 14.35 -23.19
C VAL A 119 24.55 13.78 -23.69
N PRO A 120 24.34 12.45 -23.59
CA PRO A 120 23.10 11.83 -24.03
C PRO A 120 21.87 12.40 -23.29
N GLN A 121 20.87 12.80 -24.06
CA GLN A 121 19.58 13.31 -23.57
C GLN A 121 18.48 12.32 -23.94
N LEU A 122 17.56 12.04 -23.02
CA LEU A 122 16.41 11.18 -23.30
C LEU A 122 15.49 11.81 -24.36
N PHE A 123 15.39 11.19 -25.54
CA PHE A 123 14.54 11.64 -26.64
C PHE A 123 13.17 10.97 -26.61
N MET A 124 13.16 9.65 -26.43
CA MET A 124 11.94 8.86 -26.31
C MET A 124 12.22 7.66 -25.41
N SER A 125 11.38 7.46 -24.40
CA SER A 125 11.53 6.34 -23.46
C SER A 125 10.62 5.17 -23.80
N GLN A 126 10.97 3.98 -23.31
CA GLN A 126 10.08 2.84 -23.17
C GLN A 126 9.49 2.30 -24.48
N LEU A 127 10.31 2.22 -25.55
CA LEU A 127 9.93 1.51 -26.77
C LEU A 127 9.90 0.00 -26.51
N SER A 128 8.91 -0.69 -27.06
CA SER A 128 8.88 -2.15 -27.06
C SER A 128 9.89 -2.73 -28.06
N ASP A 129 10.11 -4.05 -28.01
CA ASP A 129 10.95 -4.76 -28.99
C ASP A 129 10.44 -4.53 -30.44
N GLU A 130 9.12 -4.52 -30.63
CA GLU A 130 8.49 -4.32 -31.95
C GLU A 130 8.69 -2.89 -32.47
N GLU A 131 8.64 -1.89 -31.60
CA GLU A 131 8.91 -0.49 -31.95
C GLU A 131 10.40 -0.21 -32.17
N TYR A 132 11.26 -0.93 -31.44
CA TYR A 132 12.70 -0.76 -31.53
C TYR A 132 13.30 -1.46 -32.76
N GLY A 133 12.74 -2.58 -33.22
CA GLY A 133 13.23 -3.34 -34.37
C GLY A 133 13.58 -2.48 -35.59
N PRO A 134 12.65 -1.67 -36.12
CA PRO A 134 12.90 -0.79 -37.27
C PRO A 134 13.99 0.28 -37.02
N VAL A 135 14.13 0.73 -35.77
CA VAL A 135 15.17 1.70 -35.37
C VAL A 135 16.54 1.02 -35.34
N SER A 136 16.62 -0.20 -34.81
CA SER A 136 17.85 -0.99 -34.70
C SER A 136 18.48 -1.23 -36.06
N GLU A 137 17.69 -1.61 -37.06
CA GLU A 137 18.14 -1.84 -38.44
C GLU A 137 18.76 -0.59 -39.09
N LYS A 138 18.28 0.59 -38.71
CA LYS A 138 18.69 1.87 -39.33
C LYS A 138 19.59 2.70 -38.42
N LEU A 139 19.98 2.19 -37.26
CA LEU A 139 20.72 2.96 -36.25
C LEU A 139 22.04 3.53 -36.79
N TYR A 140 22.70 2.79 -37.69
CA TYR A 140 23.92 3.24 -38.39
C TYR A 140 23.74 4.50 -39.26
N LYS A 141 22.49 4.84 -39.64
CA LYS A 141 22.16 6.04 -40.42
C LYS A 141 21.92 7.27 -39.54
N PHE A 142 21.72 7.09 -38.23
CA PHE A 142 21.31 8.14 -37.32
C PHE A 142 22.45 8.51 -36.35
N ASN A 143 23.39 9.33 -36.83
CA ASN A 143 24.49 9.81 -36.00
C ASN A 143 23.99 10.52 -34.74
N GLY A 144 24.68 10.31 -33.62
CA GLY A 144 24.33 10.90 -32.33
C GLY A 144 23.08 10.32 -31.65
N ILE A 145 22.49 9.26 -32.21
CA ILE A 145 21.42 8.49 -31.57
C ILE A 145 22.01 7.27 -30.88
N TYR A 146 21.64 7.09 -29.62
CA TYR A 146 22.07 5.97 -28.79
C TYR A 146 20.86 5.26 -28.22
N VAL A 147 21.01 3.98 -27.93
CA VAL A 147 19.95 3.16 -27.35
C VAL A 147 20.39 2.73 -25.97
N GLN A 148 19.53 2.97 -24.99
CA GLN A 148 19.71 2.50 -23.64
C GLN A 148 18.69 1.40 -23.36
N LYS A 149 19.18 0.18 -23.16
CA LYS A 149 18.32 -0.94 -22.76
C LYS A 149 17.86 -0.74 -21.32
N ARG A 150 16.56 -0.88 -21.10
CA ARG A 150 15.88 -0.83 -19.81
C ARG A 150 14.93 -2.01 -19.70
N THR A 151 14.29 -2.14 -18.55
CA THR A 151 13.25 -3.13 -18.31
C THR A 151 11.98 -2.43 -17.87
N LEU A 152 10.84 -2.93 -18.33
CA LEU A 152 9.53 -2.55 -17.82
C LEU A 152 8.89 -3.71 -17.11
N ARG A 153 8.05 -3.40 -16.13
CA ARG A 153 7.20 -4.42 -15.53
C ARG A 153 6.18 -4.90 -16.56
N GLU A 154 5.97 -6.20 -16.54
CA GLU A 154 4.87 -6.87 -17.21
C GLU A 154 4.11 -7.69 -16.17
N TYR A 155 2.80 -7.76 -16.34
CA TYR A 155 1.88 -8.35 -15.39
C TYR A 155 1.12 -9.47 -16.09
N ASN A 156 1.24 -10.70 -15.60
CA ASN A 156 0.49 -11.85 -16.12
C ASN A 156 -1.01 -11.81 -15.75
N TYR A 157 -1.34 -10.96 -14.77
CA TYR A 157 -2.69 -10.81 -14.23
C TYR A 157 -3.08 -9.33 -14.23
N HIS A 158 -4.34 -9.06 -14.54
CA HIS A 158 -4.91 -7.71 -14.59
C HIS A 158 -5.52 -7.27 -13.25
N ASN A 159 -5.12 -7.93 -12.16
CA ASN A 159 -5.68 -7.80 -10.83
C ASN A 159 -4.62 -7.30 -9.83
N ALA A 160 -5.03 -7.04 -8.58
CA ALA A 160 -4.15 -6.68 -7.46
C ALA A 160 -3.36 -5.36 -7.64
N ALA A 161 -3.81 -4.45 -8.50
CA ALA A 161 -3.01 -3.28 -8.89
C ALA A 161 -2.53 -2.41 -7.72
N LEU A 162 -3.38 -2.19 -6.72
CA LEU A 162 -3.01 -1.40 -5.53
C LEU A 162 -2.09 -2.14 -4.58
N ALA A 163 -2.27 -3.46 -4.43
CA ALA A 163 -1.42 -4.30 -3.59
C ALA A 163 -0.01 -4.44 -4.20
N LEU A 164 0.08 -4.78 -5.49
CA LEU A 164 1.35 -4.90 -6.21
C LEU A 164 2.04 -3.54 -6.35
N GLY A 165 1.25 -2.52 -6.69
CA GLY A 165 1.75 -1.20 -6.99
C GLY A 165 2.33 -1.04 -8.39
N SER A 166 2.87 0.14 -8.62
CA SER A 166 3.33 0.62 -9.91
C SER A 166 4.69 1.31 -9.79
N ILE A 167 5.39 1.36 -10.91
CA ILE A 167 6.66 2.06 -11.04
C ILE A 167 6.41 3.41 -11.74
N GLY A 168 7.17 4.44 -11.38
CA GLY A 168 7.10 5.78 -11.96
C GLY A 168 8.44 6.48 -11.93
N GLU A 169 8.57 7.57 -12.69
CA GLU A 169 9.81 8.37 -12.71
C GLU A 169 10.07 8.94 -11.31
N VAL A 170 11.34 8.95 -10.89
CA VAL A 170 11.73 9.45 -9.58
C VAL A 170 11.48 10.96 -9.48
N SER A 171 10.94 11.36 -8.34
CA SER A 171 10.81 12.78 -7.97
C SER A 171 12.15 13.34 -7.50
N LYS A 172 12.29 14.67 -7.53
CA LYS A 172 13.47 15.36 -6.97
C LYS A 172 13.74 14.95 -5.51
N LYS A 173 12.66 14.79 -4.72
CA LYS A 173 12.74 14.33 -3.33
C LYS A 173 13.33 12.91 -3.21
N GLN A 174 13.01 12.00 -4.13
CA GLN A 174 13.57 10.65 -4.13
C GLN A 174 15.06 10.66 -4.50
N ILE A 175 15.46 11.50 -5.46
CA ILE A 175 16.87 11.68 -5.84
C ILE A 175 17.67 12.25 -4.67
N GLU A 176 17.16 13.26 -3.98
CA GLU A 176 17.82 13.87 -2.81
C GLU A 176 17.91 12.92 -1.60
N ALA A 177 17.01 11.94 -1.50
CA ALA A 177 16.96 10.99 -0.38
C ALA A 177 17.79 9.73 -0.60
N ASP A 178 18.15 9.41 -1.85
CA ASP A 178 18.85 8.18 -2.20
C ASP A 178 19.70 8.37 -3.46
N ASP A 179 21.03 8.45 -3.26
CA ASP A 179 22.04 8.65 -4.30
C ASP A 179 22.03 7.55 -5.39
N PHE A 180 21.32 6.44 -5.17
CA PHE A 180 21.08 5.44 -6.19
C PHE A 180 20.37 6.04 -7.42
N TYR A 181 19.49 7.04 -7.24
CA TYR A 181 18.66 7.57 -8.31
C TYR A 181 19.26 8.80 -8.99
N GLN A 182 19.01 8.89 -10.29
CA GLN A 182 19.28 10.04 -11.13
C GLN A 182 18.01 10.44 -11.86
N GLN A 183 18.00 11.65 -12.41
CA GLN A 183 16.86 12.12 -13.20
C GLN A 183 16.58 11.17 -14.38
N GLY A 184 15.32 10.78 -14.56
CA GLY A 184 14.91 9.79 -15.56
C GLY A 184 14.98 8.33 -15.09
N ASP A 185 15.37 8.09 -13.84
CA ASP A 185 15.20 6.77 -13.21
C ASP A 185 13.76 6.50 -12.81
N TYR A 186 13.50 5.21 -12.59
CA TYR A 186 12.20 4.70 -12.21
C TYR A 186 12.28 4.02 -10.84
N ALA A 187 11.30 4.28 -10.00
CA ALA A 187 11.13 3.66 -8.68
C ALA A 187 9.66 3.33 -8.42
N GLY A 188 9.41 2.40 -7.52
CA GLY A 188 8.09 2.07 -7.00
C GLY A 188 7.42 3.29 -6.40
N GLN A 189 6.11 3.42 -6.65
CA GLN A 189 5.31 4.60 -6.29
C GLN A 189 4.23 4.28 -5.26
N ASN A 190 3.78 3.02 -5.21
CA ASN A 190 2.78 2.49 -4.28
C ASN A 190 2.94 0.96 -4.18
N GLY A 191 2.10 0.33 -3.34
CA GLY A 191 2.08 -1.12 -3.13
C GLY A 191 3.42 -1.73 -2.72
N ILE A 192 3.59 -3.01 -3.01
CA ILE A 192 4.82 -3.78 -2.81
C ILE A 192 6.02 -3.16 -3.55
N GLU A 193 5.82 -2.64 -4.76
CA GLU A 193 6.87 -1.97 -5.52
C GLU A 193 7.52 -0.82 -4.73
N LEU A 194 6.73 -0.04 -3.98
CA LEU A 194 7.27 1.03 -3.13
C LEU A 194 7.88 0.48 -1.83
N THR A 195 7.17 -0.39 -1.10
CA THR A 195 7.63 -0.88 0.20
C THR A 195 8.95 -1.63 0.07
N TYR A 196 9.07 -2.49 -0.95
CA TYR A 196 10.23 -3.34 -1.18
C TYR A 196 11.15 -2.81 -2.29
N GLU A 197 11.10 -1.51 -2.61
CA GLU A 197 11.93 -0.88 -3.65
C GLU A 197 13.41 -1.26 -3.52
N LYS A 198 13.98 -1.18 -2.31
CA LYS A 198 15.41 -1.49 -2.07
C LYS A 198 15.76 -2.95 -2.30
N VAL A 199 14.81 -3.86 -2.08
CA VAL A 199 14.97 -5.30 -2.32
C VAL A 199 14.84 -5.60 -3.80
N LEU A 200 13.85 -4.99 -4.46
CA LEU A 200 13.49 -5.23 -5.85
C LEU A 200 14.45 -4.56 -6.85
N ARG A 201 15.08 -3.43 -6.51
CA ARG A 201 15.81 -2.61 -7.50
C ARG A 201 17.20 -3.13 -7.89
N GLY A 202 17.82 -4.00 -7.10
CA GLY A 202 19.18 -4.47 -7.34
C GLY A 202 20.24 -3.36 -7.26
N GLU A 203 21.42 -3.62 -7.83
CA GLU A 203 22.52 -2.66 -7.92
C GLU A 203 22.88 -2.31 -9.37
N LYS A 204 23.09 -1.02 -9.63
CA LYS A 204 23.58 -0.53 -10.91
C LYS A 204 25.00 -1.00 -11.19
N GLY A 205 25.22 -1.42 -12.43
CA GLY A 205 26.54 -1.58 -13.01
C GLY A 205 26.99 -0.31 -13.72
N GLU A 206 28.26 -0.30 -14.13
CA GLU A 206 28.90 0.80 -14.84
C GLU A 206 29.85 0.24 -15.89
N GLU A 207 29.73 0.73 -17.12
CA GLU A 207 30.75 0.55 -18.17
C GLU A 207 31.48 1.88 -18.39
N ILE A 208 32.81 1.86 -18.38
CA ILE A 208 33.63 3.05 -18.64
C ILE A 208 34.15 2.98 -20.08
N LEU A 209 33.68 3.89 -20.93
CA LEU A 209 34.01 3.93 -22.35
C LEU A 209 34.94 5.11 -22.66
N LEU A 210 36.00 4.86 -23.41
CA LEU A 210 36.93 5.90 -23.88
C LEU A 210 36.33 6.68 -25.05
N ARG A 211 36.40 8.01 -25.00
CA ARG A 211 36.00 8.90 -26.09
C ARG A 211 37.20 9.54 -26.76
N ASP A 212 37.14 9.70 -28.08
CA ASP A 212 38.10 10.54 -28.81
C ASP A 212 37.76 12.03 -28.68
N SER A 213 38.64 12.91 -29.18
CA SER A 213 38.43 14.37 -29.16
C SER A 213 37.20 14.86 -29.95
N ARG A 214 36.55 13.96 -30.70
CA ARG A 214 35.31 14.19 -31.45
C ARG A 214 34.09 13.55 -30.76
N GLY A 215 34.25 12.93 -29.59
CA GLY A 215 33.19 12.31 -28.78
C GLY A 215 32.89 10.84 -29.09
N ARG A 216 33.58 10.23 -30.06
CA ARG A 216 33.29 8.86 -30.51
C ARG A 216 33.85 7.83 -29.55
N VAL A 217 33.08 6.79 -29.25
CA VAL A 217 33.51 5.67 -28.40
C VAL A 217 34.60 4.88 -29.12
N LYS A 218 35.81 4.82 -28.54
CA LYS A 218 36.95 4.05 -29.05
C LYS A 218 37.00 2.62 -28.52
N GLY A 219 36.41 2.37 -27.35
CA GLY A 219 36.45 1.08 -26.66
C GLY A 219 36.22 1.22 -25.17
N LYS A 220 36.37 0.11 -24.43
CA LYS A 220 36.32 0.11 -22.97
C LYS A 220 37.63 0.66 -22.39
N PHE A 221 37.54 1.38 -21.27
CA PHE A 221 38.71 1.88 -20.56
C PHE A 221 39.46 0.71 -19.90
N GLU A 222 40.76 0.59 -20.14
CA GLU A 222 41.61 -0.52 -19.66
C GLU A 222 40.95 -1.90 -19.86
N ASP A 223 40.41 -2.15 -21.06
CA ASP A 223 39.73 -3.40 -21.43
C ASP A 223 38.59 -3.81 -20.48
N GLY A 224 37.97 -2.84 -19.80
CA GLY A 224 36.85 -3.05 -18.89
C GLY A 224 37.26 -3.48 -17.47
N LYS A 225 38.54 -3.34 -17.10
CA LYS A 225 39.04 -3.66 -15.75
C LYS A 225 38.29 -2.94 -14.62
N TYR A 226 37.76 -1.75 -14.90
CA TYR A 226 36.98 -0.96 -13.95
C TYR A 226 35.46 -1.03 -14.18
N ASP A 227 34.99 -1.86 -15.11
CA ASP A 227 33.56 -2.05 -15.33
C ASP A 227 32.94 -2.76 -14.11
N LYS A 228 31.84 -2.23 -13.57
CA LYS A 228 31.04 -2.88 -12.53
C LYS A 228 29.87 -3.60 -13.18
N LYS A 229 29.74 -4.91 -12.94
CA LYS A 229 28.54 -5.66 -13.37
C LYS A 229 27.33 -5.27 -12.52
N PRO A 230 26.12 -5.16 -13.10
CA PRO A 230 24.91 -4.97 -12.32
C PRO A 230 24.59 -6.22 -11.49
N VAL A 231 23.96 -6.02 -10.33
CA VAL A 231 23.43 -7.12 -9.50
C VAL A 231 21.90 -7.09 -9.61
N PRO A 232 21.24 -8.17 -10.08
CA PRO A 232 19.78 -8.23 -10.13
C PRO A 232 19.14 -7.99 -8.76
N GLY A 233 17.93 -7.44 -8.76
CA GLY A 233 17.10 -7.38 -7.56
C GLY A 233 16.71 -8.77 -7.06
N LYS A 234 16.31 -8.85 -5.79
CA LYS A 234 15.86 -10.12 -5.20
C LYS A 234 14.40 -10.37 -5.52
N ASP A 235 14.09 -11.60 -5.88
CA ASP A 235 12.72 -12.04 -6.09
C ASP A 235 11.95 -12.11 -4.77
N ILE A 236 10.64 -11.92 -4.85
CA ILE A 236 9.73 -11.96 -3.71
C ILE A 236 8.58 -12.93 -3.99
N GLU A 237 8.33 -13.81 -3.03
CA GLU A 237 7.10 -14.61 -2.93
C GLU A 237 6.12 -13.85 -2.04
N LEU A 238 4.96 -13.52 -2.59
CA LEU A 238 3.87 -12.88 -1.87
C LEU A 238 2.98 -13.93 -1.21
N SER A 239 2.36 -13.59 -0.09
CA SER A 239 1.32 -14.39 0.56
C SER A 239 -0.02 -14.34 -0.18
N LEU A 240 -0.16 -13.41 -1.12
CA LEU A 240 -1.34 -13.26 -1.95
C LEU A 240 -1.63 -14.56 -2.72
N ASP A 241 -2.89 -15.00 -2.70
CA ASP A 241 -3.40 -15.98 -3.66
C ASP A 241 -4.06 -15.20 -4.82
N ILE A 242 -3.43 -15.22 -6.00
CA ILE A 242 -3.86 -14.40 -7.12
C ILE A 242 -5.22 -14.82 -7.68
N GLU A 243 -5.59 -16.11 -7.57
CA GLU A 243 -6.89 -16.61 -8.02
C GLU A 243 -8.01 -16.22 -7.05
N LEU A 244 -7.73 -16.21 -5.74
CA LEU A 244 -8.65 -15.68 -4.73
C LEU A 244 -8.82 -14.16 -4.88
N GLN A 245 -7.73 -13.43 -5.09
CA GLN A 245 -7.74 -11.98 -5.34
C GLN A 245 -8.59 -11.64 -6.56
N LYS A 246 -8.33 -12.30 -7.69
CA LYS A 246 -9.11 -12.13 -8.93
C LYS A 246 -10.59 -12.39 -8.69
N TYR A 247 -10.91 -13.47 -7.98
CA TYR A 247 -12.30 -13.80 -7.67
C TYR A 247 -12.98 -12.75 -6.79
N GLY A 248 -12.27 -12.21 -5.79
CA GLY A 248 -12.78 -11.12 -4.97
C GLY A 248 -13.04 -9.86 -5.80
N GLU A 249 -12.15 -9.51 -6.73
CA GLU A 249 -12.33 -8.39 -7.67
C GLU A 249 -13.53 -8.61 -8.62
N GLU A 250 -13.73 -9.82 -9.13
CA GLU A 250 -14.90 -10.20 -9.94
C GLU A 250 -16.21 -10.01 -9.17
N LEU A 251 -16.28 -10.51 -7.93
CA LEU A 251 -17.45 -10.36 -7.07
C LEU A 251 -17.73 -8.90 -6.69
N MET A 252 -16.69 -8.08 -6.60
CA MET A 252 -16.78 -6.65 -6.27
C MET A 252 -17.00 -5.76 -7.49
N ASN A 253 -16.96 -6.31 -8.71
CA ASN A 253 -17.27 -5.55 -9.91
C ASN A 253 -18.68 -4.94 -9.83
N GLY A 254 -18.83 -3.71 -10.32
CA GLY A 254 -20.07 -2.94 -10.19
C GLY A 254 -20.38 -2.48 -8.75
N LYS A 255 -19.44 -2.58 -7.80
CA LYS A 255 -19.66 -2.23 -6.39
C LYS A 255 -18.49 -1.40 -5.86
N ILE A 256 -18.77 -0.47 -4.96
CA ILE A 256 -17.73 0.32 -4.28
C ILE A 256 -17.47 -0.33 -2.92
N GLY A 257 -16.22 -0.57 -2.56
CA GLY A 257 -15.89 -1.21 -1.29
C GLY A 257 -14.54 -1.92 -1.29
N SER A 258 -14.39 -2.91 -0.40
CA SER A 258 -13.13 -3.64 -0.23
C SER A 258 -13.31 -5.01 0.41
N ILE A 259 -12.27 -5.82 0.26
CA ILE A 259 -12.12 -7.12 0.92
C ILE A 259 -10.70 -7.20 1.48
N ALA A 260 -10.57 -7.60 2.73
CA ALA A 260 -9.29 -8.00 3.32
C ALA A 260 -9.43 -9.43 3.85
N ALA A 261 -8.59 -10.35 3.38
CA ALA A 261 -8.52 -11.73 3.83
C ALA A 261 -7.12 -12.04 4.37
N ILE A 262 -7.06 -12.61 5.57
CA ILE A 262 -5.85 -12.89 6.34
C ILE A 262 -5.87 -14.37 6.74
N GLU A 263 -4.74 -15.05 6.65
CA GLU A 263 -4.54 -16.36 7.26
C GLU A 263 -4.24 -16.19 8.77
N PRO A 264 -5.12 -16.65 9.68
CA PRO A 264 -4.99 -16.33 11.10
C PRO A 264 -3.68 -16.82 11.74
N SER A 265 -3.20 -18.00 11.33
CA SER A 265 -2.01 -18.64 11.90
C SER A 265 -0.70 -17.91 11.63
N THR A 266 -0.65 -17.04 10.62
CA THR A 266 0.59 -16.43 10.12
C THR A 266 0.48 -14.91 9.98
N GLY A 267 -0.73 -14.35 9.84
CA GLY A 267 -0.91 -12.95 9.46
C GLY A 267 -0.71 -12.70 7.96
N GLU A 268 -0.46 -13.74 7.17
CA GLU A 268 -0.33 -13.64 5.71
C GLU A 268 -1.63 -13.08 5.10
N ILE A 269 -1.53 -12.01 4.32
CA ILE A 269 -2.66 -11.44 3.58
C ILE A 269 -2.89 -12.29 2.33
N LEU A 270 -4.05 -12.96 2.28
CA LEU A 270 -4.45 -13.86 1.20
C LEU A 270 -5.06 -13.11 0.01
N ALA A 271 -5.83 -12.04 0.31
CA ALA A 271 -6.43 -11.15 -0.69
C ALA A 271 -6.63 -9.75 -0.09
N LEU A 272 -6.34 -8.72 -0.89
CA LEU A 272 -6.48 -7.31 -0.56
C LEU A 272 -7.16 -6.59 -1.73
N VAL A 273 -8.49 -6.62 -1.75
CA VAL A 273 -9.32 -6.10 -2.83
C VAL A 273 -9.79 -4.69 -2.49
N SER A 274 -9.61 -3.77 -3.43
CA SER A 274 -10.30 -2.47 -3.45
C SER A 274 -11.18 -2.43 -4.69
N SER A 275 -12.38 -1.85 -4.58
CA SER A 275 -13.26 -1.65 -5.73
C SER A 275 -13.90 -0.26 -5.69
N PRO A 276 -13.97 0.45 -6.83
CA PRO A 276 -13.35 0.10 -8.11
C PRO A 276 -11.82 0.09 -8.06
N THR A 277 -11.22 -0.64 -8.99
CA THR A 277 -9.76 -0.74 -9.19
C THR A 277 -9.41 -0.49 -10.66
N TYR A 278 -8.15 -0.71 -11.04
CA TYR A 278 -7.66 -0.56 -12.40
C TYR A 278 -6.73 -1.74 -12.76
N ASP A 279 -6.48 -1.93 -14.05
CA ASP A 279 -5.49 -2.90 -14.52
C ASP A 279 -4.06 -2.36 -14.28
N PRO A 280 -3.18 -3.10 -13.57
CA PRO A 280 -1.82 -2.63 -13.28
C PRO A 280 -1.01 -2.28 -14.54
N SER A 281 -1.28 -2.93 -15.68
CA SER A 281 -0.61 -2.65 -16.95
C SER A 281 -0.89 -1.23 -17.47
N MET A 282 -1.99 -0.58 -17.04
CA MET A 282 -2.30 0.80 -17.39
C MET A 282 -1.26 1.80 -16.87
N LEU A 283 -0.56 1.47 -15.78
CA LEU A 283 0.47 2.34 -15.18
C LEU A 283 1.89 1.94 -15.59
N VAL A 284 2.04 1.26 -16.73
CA VAL A 284 3.31 0.91 -17.35
C VAL A 284 3.54 1.71 -18.63
N GLY A 285 4.81 1.98 -18.95
CA GLY A 285 5.21 2.48 -20.25
C GLY A 285 4.75 3.91 -20.56
N ARG A 286 4.78 4.27 -21.84
CA ARG A 286 4.58 5.65 -22.31
C ARG A 286 3.19 6.24 -22.01
N LYS A 287 2.15 5.40 -21.90
CA LYS A 287 0.77 5.83 -21.63
C LYS A 287 0.48 6.03 -20.14
N ARG A 288 1.40 5.63 -19.25
CA ARG A 288 1.27 5.72 -17.79
C ARG A 288 0.76 7.09 -17.33
N SER A 289 1.41 8.18 -17.75
CA SER A 289 1.08 9.52 -17.23
C SER A 289 -0.34 9.98 -17.63
N ALA A 290 -0.78 9.64 -18.84
CA ALA A 290 -2.14 9.93 -19.29
C ALA A 290 -3.18 9.06 -18.54
N ASN A 291 -2.89 7.77 -18.40
CA ASN A 291 -3.75 6.83 -17.67
C ASN A 291 -3.86 7.21 -16.19
N PHE A 292 -2.75 7.54 -15.53
CA PHE A 292 -2.74 8.02 -14.15
C PHE A 292 -3.56 9.29 -13.99
N ALA A 293 -3.45 10.25 -14.92
CA ALA A 293 -4.24 11.48 -14.88
C ALA A 293 -5.75 11.21 -15.05
N ALA A 294 -6.14 10.21 -15.84
CA ALA A 294 -7.53 9.79 -15.97
C ALA A 294 -8.02 9.11 -14.67
N LEU A 295 -7.29 8.12 -14.16
CA LEU A 295 -7.62 7.40 -12.93
C LEU A 295 -7.68 8.32 -11.69
N SER A 296 -6.82 9.34 -11.64
CA SER A 296 -6.81 10.33 -10.55
C SER A 296 -7.99 11.30 -10.58
N LYS A 297 -8.62 11.50 -11.75
CA LYS A 297 -9.80 12.36 -11.92
C LYS A 297 -11.11 11.59 -11.79
N ASP A 298 -11.04 10.26 -11.80
CA ASP A 298 -12.21 9.41 -11.69
C ASP A 298 -12.91 9.61 -10.33
N PRO A 299 -14.20 9.97 -10.31
CA PRO A 299 -14.95 10.23 -9.08
C PRO A 299 -15.09 8.99 -8.18
N LEU A 300 -14.97 7.79 -8.74
CA LEU A 300 -15.03 6.52 -8.01
C LEU A 300 -13.71 6.17 -7.32
N LYS A 301 -12.66 6.96 -7.54
CA LYS A 301 -11.35 6.85 -6.87
C LYS A 301 -10.72 5.44 -6.96
N PRO A 302 -10.43 4.93 -8.18
CA PRO A 302 -9.81 3.63 -8.38
C PRO A 302 -8.37 3.54 -7.84
N LEU A 303 -7.72 4.68 -7.61
CA LEU A 303 -6.38 4.75 -6.99
C LEU A 303 -6.42 4.71 -5.45
N PHE A 304 -7.62 4.71 -4.84
CA PHE A 304 -7.78 4.73 -3.39
C PHE A 304 -7.78 3.31 -2.82
N ASP A 305 -6.79 3.02 -1.98
CA ASP A 305 -6.64 1.73 -1.30
C ASP A 305 -7.61 1.63 -0.12
N ARG A 306 -8.85 1.24 -0.41
CA ARG A 306 -9.92 1.14 0.58
C ARG A 306 -9.61 0.20 1.75
N PRO A 307 -9.08 -1.03 1.56
CA PRO A 307 -8.84 -1.90 2.70
C PRO A 307 -7.79 -1.34 3.69
N MET A 308 -6.85 -0.53 3.21
CA MET A 308 -5.81 0.10 4.03
C MET A 308 -6.18 1.50 4.55
N MET A 309 -6.94 2.26 3.77
CA MET A 309 -7.11 3.71 3.97
C MET A 309 -8.53 4.14 4.30
N ALA A 310 -9.55 3.39 3.89
CA ALA A 310 -10.92 3.78 4.15
C ALA A 310 -11.26 3.49 5.61
N GLN A 311 -11.78 4.52 6.29
CA GLN A 311 -12.11 4.46 7.70
C GLN A 311 -13.63 4.55 7.83
N TYR A 312 -14.24 3.48 8.31
CA TYR A 312 -15.69 3.38 8.49
C TYR A 312 -16.00 3.16 9.96
N PRO A 313 -17.17 3.58 10.45
CA PRO A 313 -17.72 3.00 11.66
C PRO A 313 -17.82 1.48 11.48
N PRO A 314 -17.18 0.66 12.33
CA PRO A 314 -17.23 -0.80 12.17
C PRO A 314 -18.65 -1.36 12.39
N GLY A 315 -19.52 -0.61 13.09
CA GLY A 315 -20.88 -1.01 13.37
C GLY A 315 -20.94 -2.35 14.10
N SER A 316 -21.91 -3.20 13.76
CA SER A 316 -22.16 -4.43 14.52
C SER A 316 -21.05 -5.50 14.50
N THR A 317 -20.00 -5.37 13.67
CA THR A 317 -18.81 -6.25 13.79
C THR A 317 -18.06 -5.97 15.10
N PHE A 318 -18.03 -4.71 15.53
CA PHE A 318 -17.37 -4.22 16.74
C PHE A 318 -17.92 -4.83 18.04
N LYS A 319 -19.18 -5.26 18.03
CA LYS A 319 -19.84 -5.91 19.18
C LYS A 319 -19.13 -7.17 19.66
N THR A 320 -18.39 -7.85 18.78
CA THR A 320 -17.58 -9.02 19.16
C THR A 320 -16.41 -8.59 20.05
N ALA A 321 -15.71 -7.50 19.71
CA ALA A 321 -14.71 -6.89 20.59
C ALA A 321 -15.35 -6.38 21.89
N GLN A 322 -16.51 -5.74 21.81
CA GLN A 322 -17.22 -5.28 23.00
C GLN A 322 -17.61 -6.42 23.95
N ALA A 323 -18.07 -7.56 23.42
CA ALA A 323 -18.35 -8.77 24.20
C ALA A 323 -17.11 -9.27 24.95
N LEU A 324 -15.95 -9.27 24.29
CA LEU A 324 -14.68 -9.68 24.91
C LEU A 324 -14.28 -8.74 26.05
N VAL A 325 -14.30 -7.42 25.80
CA VAL A 325 -13.91 -6.42 26.81
C VAL A 325 -14.83 -6.45 28.03
N LEU A 326 -16.15 -6.54 27.82
CA LEU A 326 -17.10 -6.59 28.94
C LEU A 326 -16.95 -7.84 29.80
N GLN A 327 -16.58 -8.98 29.21
CA GLN A 327 -16.27 -10.20 29.94
C GLN A 327 -14.95 -10.08 30.71
N GLN A 328 -13.89 -9.59 30.06
CA GLN A 328 -12.58 -9.38 30.69
C GLN A 328 -12.70 -8.52 31.94
N GLU A 329 -13.48 -7.45 31.84
CA GLU A 329 -13.66 -6.50 32.92
C GLU A 329 -14.71 -6.93 33.95
N GLY A 330 -15.24 -8.16 33.85
CA GLY A 330 -16.20 -8.74 34.80
C GLY A 330 -17.55 -8.04 34.82
N ILE A 331 -17.89 -7.28 33.78
CA ILE A 331 -19.14 -6.52 33.67
C ILE A 331 -20.30 -7.44 33.28
N ILE A 332 -20.02 -8.45 32.45
CA ILE A 332 -20.98 -9.45 32.03
C ILE A 332 -20.41 -10.85 32.22
N THR A 333 -21.31 -11.82 32.33
CA THR A 333 -21.03 -13.26 32.30
C THR A 333 -21.76 -13.90 31.11
N PRO A 334 -21.45 -15.15 30.74
CA PRO A 334 -22.24 -15.90 29.77
C PRO A 334 -23.76 -15.87 29.98
N ASN A 335 -24.20 -15.80 31.25
CA ASN A 335 -25.61 -15.85 31.65
C ASN A 335 -26.23 -14.47 31.88
N THR A 336 -25.45 -13.39 31.83
CA THR A 336 -25.99 -12.03 31.95
C THR A 336 -26.99 -11.81 30.83
N ALA A 337 -28.21 -11.42 31.18
CA ALA A 337 -29.28 -11.19 30.22
C ALA A 337 -29.79 -9.75 30.29
N TYR A 338 -29.95 -9.11 29.13
CA TYR A 338 -30.52 -7.77 29.01
C TYR A 338 -31.77 -7.81 28.14
N GLY A 339 -32.78 -7.03 28.53
CA GLY A 339 -33.99 -6.84 27.73
C GLY A 339 -33.75 -5.90 26.53
N CYS A 340 -34.46 -6.16 25.43
CA CYS A 340 -34.47 -5.34 24.24
C CYS A 340 -35.92 -5.03 23.83
N GLN A 341 -36.35 -3.79 24.01
CA GLN A 341 -37.66 -3.31 23.57
C GLN A 341 -37.51 -2.56 22.25
N HIS A 342 -37.09 -3.28 21.20
CA HIS A 342 -36.68 -2.70 19.92
C HIS A 342 -35.56 -1.65 20.02
N GLY A 343 -34.74 -1.71 21.08
CA GLY A 343 -33.69 -0.74 21.31
C GLY A 343 -33.29 -0.60 22.78
N PHE A 344 -32.29 0.25 22.99
CA PHE A 344 -31.92 0.78 24.30
C PHE A 344 -32.58 2.15 24.48
N HIS A 345 -33.29 2.33 25.59
CA HIS A 345 -34.01 3.58 25.90
C HIS A 345 -33.60 4.10 27.27
N ALA A 346 -33.17 5.36 27.33
CA ALA A 346 -32.77 6.04 28.56
C ALA A 346 -33.21 7.52 28.53
N GLY A 347 -34.41 7.81 29.06
CA GLY A 347 -35.02 9.13 28.91
C GLY A 347 -35.31 9.44 27.45
N ALA A 348 -34.83 10.58 26.95
CA ALA A 348 -34.96 10.96 25.54
C ALA A 348 -33.95 10.25 24.60
N LEU A 349 -32.92 9.60 25.13
CA LEU A 349 -31.92 8.89 24.34
C LEU A 349 -32.46 7.51 23.93
N SER A 350 -32.48 7.25 22.63
CA SER A 350 -32.87 5.96 22.08
C SER A 350 -31.84 5.47 21.06
N VAL A 351 -31.44 4.20 21.17
CA VAL A 351 -30.66 3.49 20.17
C VAL A 351 -31.49 2.32 19.68
N GLY A 352 -32.04 2.43 18.46
CA GLY A 352 -32.94 1.44 17.89
C GLY A 352 -32.28 0.06 17.71
N CYS A 353 -33.09 -0.99 17.67
CA CYS A 353 -32.68 -2.37 17.38
C CYS A 353 -33.72 -3.04 16.48
N HIS A 354 -33.30 -4.06 15.74
CA HIS A 354 -34.22 -4.89 14.96
C HIS A 354 -34.95 -5.88 15.88
N GLY A 355 -36.04 -6.46 15.38
CA GLY A 355 -36.85 -7.43 16.12
C GLY A 355 -36.14 -8.76 16.32
N HIS A 356 -36.15 -9.25 17.55
CA HIS A 356 -35.65 -10.57 17.97
C HIS A 356 -36.25 -10.92 19.35
N GLU A 357 -36.07 -12.16 19.81
CA GLU A 357 -36.50 -12.58 21.14
C GLU A 357 -35.79 -11.79 22.26
N SER A 358 -36.42 -11.61 23.41
CA SER A 358 -35.87 -10.84 24.53
C SER A 358 -36.42 -11.37 25.85
N PRO A 359 -35.61 -11.43 26.93
CA PRO A 359 -34.22 -10.98 27.03
C PRO A 359 -33.23 -11.94 26.36
N LEU A 360 -32.03 -11.44 26.02
CA LEU A 360 -30.95 -12.25 25.45
C LEU A 360 -29.76 -12.32 26.39
N ASN A 361 -29.14 -13.49 26.48
CA ASN A 361 -27.81 -13.65 27.09
C ASN A 361 -26.69 -13.29 26.09
N LEU A 362 -25.43 -13.32 26.53
CA LEU A 362 -24.28 -12.94 25.69
C LEU A 362 -24.20 -13.70 24.36
N LYS A 363 -24.40 -15.01 24.38
CA LYS A 363 -24.31 -15.83 23.18
C LYS A 363 -25.38 -15.43 22.16
N HIS A 364 -26.63 -15.31 22.59
CA HIS A 364 -27.74 -14.92 21.72
C HIS A 364 -27.69 -13.44 21.33
N SER A 365 -27.08 -12.56 22.14
CA SER A 365 -26.88 -11.15 21.78
C SER A 365 -25.94 -10.98 20.58
N ILE A 366 -24.97 -11.89 20.41
CA ILE A 366 -24.11 -11.95 19.23
C ILE A 366 -24.91 -12.48 18.02
N GLN A 367 -25.62 -13.61 18.19
CA GLN A 367 -26.46 -14.24 17.16
C GLN A 367 -27.45 -13.26 16.53
N HIS A 368 -28.22 -12.58 17.38
CA HIS A 368 -29.23 -11.61 16.99
C HIS A 368 -28.68 -10.18 16.94
N SER A 369 -27.38 -9.97 17.09
CA SER A 369 -26.76 -8.64 16.95
C SER A 369 -27.49 -7.54 17.75
N CYS A 370 -27.91 -7.81 18.98
CA CYS A 370 -28.79 -6.94 19.76
C CYS A 370 -28.09 -5.64 20.18
N ASN A 371 -28.55 -4.47 19.74
CA ASN A 371 -27.98 -3.18 20.15
C ASN A 371 -28.14 -2.94 21.65
N ALA A 372 -29.32 -3.24 22.20
CA ALA A 372 -29.64 -2.96 23.59
C ALA A 372 -28.71 -3.64 24.58
N TYR A 373 -28.34 -4.90 24.31
CA TYR A 373 -27.42 -5.67 25.14
C TYR A 373 -26.07 -4.96 25.32
N TYR A 374 -25.47 -4.49 24.22
CA TYR A 374 -24.17 -3.82 24.26
C TYR A 374 -24.25 -2.42 24.83
N CYS A 375 -25.33 -1.67 24.59
CA CYS A 375 -25.56 -0.38 25.24
C CYS A 375 -25.67 -0.53 26.77
N CYS A 376 -26.45 -1.52 27.25
CA CYS A 376 -26.56 -1.84 28.67
C CYS A 376 -25.20 -2.21 29.27
N GLY A 377 -24.49 -3.17 28.67
CA GLY A 377 -23.18 -3.60 29.15
C GLY A 377 -22.13 -2.49 29.15
N PHE A 378 -22.06 -1.69 28.08
CA PHE A 378 -21.14 -0.56 28.00
C PHE A 378 -21.44 0.51 29.05
N ARG A 379 -22.72 0.90 29.23
CA ARG A 379 -23.11 1.81 30.30
C ARG A 379 -22.73 1.25 31.68
N SER A 380 -23.01 -0.03 31.92
CA SER A 380 -22.65 -0.74 33.16
C SER A 380 -21.14 -0.79 33.40
N MET A 381 -20.32 -0.75 32.35
CA MET A 381 -18.87 -0.62 32.45
C MET A 381 -18.46 0.81 32.77
N ILE A 382 -18.86 1.77 31.96
CA ILE A 382 -18.40 3.16 32.05
C ILE A 382 -18.85 3.84 33.35
N ASP A 383 -20.05 3.51 33.82
CA ASP A 383 -20.60 4.04 35.08
C ASP A 383 -20.26 3.17 36.30
N ASN A 384 -19.40 2.14 36.15
CA ASN A 384 -19.08 1.21 37.24
C ASN A 384 -18.22 1.84 38.34
N ARG A 385 -18.51 1.53 39.59
CA ARG A 385 -17.76 2.00 40.76
C ARG A 385 -16.39 1.32 40.95
N LYS A 386 -16.09 0.26 40.20
CA LYS A 386 -14.75 -0.37 40.22
C LYS A 386 -13.66 0.57 39.69
N TYR A 387 -14.02 1.54 38.86
CA TYR A 387 -13.11 2.58 38.37
C TYR A 387 -13.24 3.82 39.24
N LYS A 388 -12.14 4.54 39.43
CA LYS A 388 -12.06 5.82 40.16
C LYS A 388 -13.02 6.84 39.58
N ASN A 389 -13.13 6.89 38.25
CA ASN A 389 -14.01 7.79 37.53
C ASN A 389 -14.26 7.31 36.08
N VAL A 390 -15.12 8.05 35.38
CA VAL A 390 -15.53 7.75 34.00
C VAL A 390 -14.37 7.87 33.01
N SER A 391 -13.41 8.76 33.28
CA SER A 391 -12.20 8.91 32.45
C SER A 391 -11.31 7.65 32.51
N GLU A 392 -11.12 7.08 33.70
CA GLU A 392 -10.38 5.82 33.85
C GLU A 392 -11.11 4.67 33.15
N ALA A 393 -12.43 4.56 33.31
CA ALA A 393 -13.21 3.48 32.71
C ALA A 393 -13.10 3.46 31.17
N ILE A 394 -13.17 4.62 30.51
CA ILE A 394 -13.02 4.70 29.05
C ILE A 394 -11.59 4.42 28.60
N ASP A 395 -10.58 4.81 29.38
CA ASP A 395 -9.18 4.57 29.03
C ASP A 395 -8.82 3.09 29.16
N VAL A 396 -9.36 2.40 30.17
CA VAL A 396 -9.28 0.92 30.28
C VAL A 396 -9.94 0.25 29.08
N TRP A 397 -11.19 0.62 28.77
CA TRP A 397 -11.89 0.13 27.57
C TRP A 397 -11.08 0.34 26.29
N LYS A 398 -10.54 1.55 26.09
CA LYS A 398 -9.72 1.90 24.94
C LYS A 398 -8.44 1.07 24.87
N ASN A 399 -7.79 0.80 26.00
CA ASN A 399 -6.57 -0.02 26.01
C ASN A 399 -6.85 -1.47 25.59
N HIS A 400 -7.98 -2.04 26.03
CA HIS A 400 -8.40 -3.36 25.52
C HIS A 400 -8.68 -3.34 24.02
N MET A 401 -9.42 -2.34 23.53
CA MET A 401 -9.72 -2.19 22.10
C MET A 401 -8.43 -2.06 21.26
N VAL A 402 -7.46 -1.30 21.75
CA VAL A 402 -6.14 -1.17 21.11
C VAL A 402 -5.39 -2.50 21.09
N SER A 403 -5.43 -3.28 22.18
CA SER A 403 -4.80 -4.62 22.22
C SER A 403 -5.43 -5.63 21.25
N LEU A 404 -6.65 -5.37 20.77
CA LEU A 404 -7.33 -6.16 19.73
C LEU A 404 -6.99 -5.67 18.30
N GLY A 405 -6.09 -4.70 18.15
CA GLY A 405 -5.61 -4.18 16.87
C GLY A 405 -6.32 -2.93 16.36
N PHE A 406 -7.11 -2.23 17.18
CA PHE A 406 -7.79 -0.99 16.78
C PHE A 406 -7.03 0.29 17.16
N GLY A 407 -7.34 1.40 16.48
CA GLY A 407 -6.94 2.76 16.86
C GLY A 407 -5.47 3.14 16.55
N TYR A 408 -4.65 2.16 16.20
CA TYR A 408 -3.28 2.32 15.68
C TYR A 408 -3.07 1.46 14.44
N LYS A 409 -2.03 1.78 13.67
CA LYS A 409 -1.61 0.96 12.52
C LYS A 409 -1.19 -0.42 13.02
N LEU A 410 -1.58 -1.48 12.32
CA LEU A 410 -1.14 -2.84 12.57
C LEU A 410 0.32 -3.05 12.17
N GLY A 411 0.82 -2.24 11.22
CA GLY A 411 2.19 -2.31 10.72
C GLY A 411 2.32 -3.11 9.43
N ALA A 412 1.28 -3.14 8.60
CA ALA A 412 1.30 -3.88 7.35
C ALA A 412 2.37 -3.36 6.37
N ASP A 413 2.88 -4.24 5.53
CA ASP A 413 3.89 -3.97 4.50
C ASP A 413 3.33 -3.31 3.22
N VAL A 414 2.11 -2.79 3.30
CA VAL A 414 1.47 -2.00 2.24
C VAL A 414 1.44 -0.54 2.67
N PRO A 415 1.83 0.42 1.80
CA PRO A 415 1.93 1.82 2.20
C PRO A 415 0.56 2.41 2.54
N ASN A 416 0.59 3.58 3.20
CA ASN A 416 -0.59 4.40 3.49
C ASN A 416 -1.63 3.82 4.46
N GLU A 417 -1.28 2.78 5.24
CA GLU A 417 -2.12 2.27 6.32
C GLU A 417 -2.63 3.41 7.23
N LYS A 418 -3.96 3.51 7.36
CA LYS A 418 -4.61 4.44 8.29
C LYS A 418 -4.83 3.75 9.63
N ARG A 419 -4.71 4.54 10.71
CA ARG A 419 -4.71 4.03 12.08
C ARG A 419 -6.09 3.66 12.64
N GLY A 420 -7.20 3.97 11.95
CA GLY A 420 -8.52 3.94 12.60
C GLY A 420 -8.65 5.05 13.67
N TYR A 421 -9.63 4.93 14.56
CA TYR A 421 -9.79 5.82 15.70
C TYR A 421 -10.56 5.14 16.83
N ILE A 422 -9.99 5.17 18.03
CA ILE A 422 -10.66 4.77 19.27
C ILE A 422 -10.53 5.96 20.23
N PRO A 423 -11.63 6.56 20.69
CA PRO A 423 -11.59 7.72 21.57
C PRO A 423 -11.05 7.34 22.96
N ASN A 424 -10.46 8.33 23.63
CA ASN A 424 -9.98 8.23 25.01
C ASN A 424 -10.67 9.31 25.87
N SER A 425 -10.38 9.33 27.17
CA SER A 425 -10.94 10.29 28.10
C SER A 425 -10.70 11.75 27.72
N SER A 426 -9.52 12.08 27.17
CA SER A 426 -9.16 13.45 26.80
C SER A 426 -10.09 14.07 25.73
N VAL A 427 -10.62 13.23 24.83
CA VAL A 427 -11.57 13.66 23.79
C VAL A 427 -12.83 14.22 24.43
N TYR A 428 -13.42 13.47 25.37
CA TYR A 428 -14.69 13.83 26.00
C TYR A 428 -14.52 14.87 27.11
N ASN A 429 -13.41 14.83 27.86
CA ASN A 429 -13.08 15.84 28.85
C ASN A 429 -12.93 17.23 28.21
N LYS A 430 -12.41 17.31 26.98
CA LYS A 430 -12.33 18.58 26.24
C LYS A 430 -13.70 19.17 25.89
N VAL A 431 -14.69 18.32 25.58
CA VAL A 431 -16.01 18.77 25.13
C VAL A 431 -16.95 19.04 26.31
N TYR A 432 -17.00 18.13 27.28
CA TYR A 432 -17.97 18.16 28.36
C TYR A 432 -17.39 18.63 29.70
N GLY A 433 -16.06 18.73 29.81
CA GLY A 433 -15.34 18.96 31.06
C GLY A 433 -15.02 17.67 31.81
N GLU A 434 -13.96 17.70 32.62
CA GLU A 434 -13.48 16.51 33.35
C GLU A 434 -14.57 15.91 34.25
N ASN A 435 -14.82 14.62 34.07
CA ASN A 435 -15.79 13.84 34.85
C ASN A 435 -17.25 14.37 34.81
N ARG A 436 -17.59 15.22 33.83
CA ARG A 436 -18.93 15.78 33.64
C ARG A 436 -19.79 15.02 32.63
N TRP A 437 -19.24 13.98 32.01
CA TRP A 437 -19.93 13.08 31.09
C TRP A 437 -20.05 11.68 31.71
N LYS A 438 -20.98 10.87 31.19
CA LYS A 438 -21.32 9.51 31.68
C LYS A 438 -21.39 8.53 30.52
N GLY A 439 -21.58 7.25 30.80
CA GLY A 439 -21.73 6.22 29.76
C GLY A 439 -22.86 6.53 28.76
N LEU A 440 -23.94 7.19 29.22
CA LEU A 440 -25.04 7.64 28.35
C LEU A 440 -24.61 8.70 27.33
N THR A 441 -23.67 9.58 27.67
CA THR A 441 -23.19 10.64 26.76
C THR A 441 -22.50 10.07 25.53
N ILE A 442 -21.88 8.90 25.66
CA ILE A 442 -21.03 8.26 24.65
C ILE A 442 -21.53 6.86 24.29
N ILE A 443 -22.84 6.62 24.42
CA ILE A 443 -23.43 5.28 24.29
C ILE A 443 -23.22 4.67 22.90
N SER A 444 -23.06 5.50 21.86
CA SER A 444 -22.86 5.06 20.47
C SER A 444 -21.59 4.22 20.29
N LEU A 445 -20.56 4.41 21.12
CA LEU A 445 -19.34 3.60 21.10
C LEU A 445 -19.63 2.11 21.32
N SER A 446 -20.66 1.79 22.11
CA SER A 446 -21.02 0.42 22.47
C SER A 446 -21.32 -0.49 21.28
N ILE A 447 -21.71 0.09 20.14
CA ILE A 447 -22.08 -0.62 18.91
C ILE A 447 -21.16 -0.29 17.74
N GLY A 448 -19.98 0.31 18.01
CA GLY A 448 -19.00 0.66 16.97
C GLY A 448 -19.43 1.83 16.10
N GLN A 449 -20.19 2.78 16.67
CA GLN A 449 -20.65 4.03 16.06
C GLN A 449 -20.02 5.23 16.80
N GLY A 450 -20.43 6.45 16.44
CA GLY A 450 -19.89 7.68 17.04
C GLY A 450 -18.50 7.98 16.50
N GLU A 451 -17.53 8.18 17.39
CA GLU A 451 -16.16 8.49 16.98
C GLU A 451 -15.35 7.27 16.52
N VAL A 452 -15.82 6.04 16.78
CA VAL A 452 -15.09 4.82 16.41
C VAL A 452 -14.94 4.71 14.90
N LEU A 453 -13.70 4.58 14.44
CA LEU A 453 -13.37 4.32 13.04
C LEU A 453 -12.41 3.14 12.93
N ALA A 454 -12.66 2.24 11.98
CA ALA A 454 -11.78 1.12 11.68
C ALA A 454 -11.57 0.98 10.18
N THR A 455 -10.40 0.46 9.79
CA THR A 455 -10.17 0.02 8.41
C THR A 455 -10.69 -1.40 8.19
N PRO A 456 -11.03 -1.79 6.95
CA PRO A 456 -11.38 -3.17 6.63
C PRO A 456 -10.30 -4.17 7.04
N LEU A 457 -9.01 -3.82 6.92
CA LEU A 457 -7.90 -4.65 7.40
C LEU A 457 -7.94 -4.83 8.93
N GLN A 458 -8.21 -3.78 9.71
CA GLN A 458 -8.37 -3.90 11.17
C GLN A 458 -9.55 -4.80 11.56
N ILE A 459 -10.65 -4.75 10.82
CA ILE A 459 -11.80 -5.64 11.04
C ILE A 459 -11.43 -7.09 10.69
N ALA A 460 -10.70 -7.33 9.59
CA ALA A 460 -10.20 -8.68 9.28
C ALA A 460 -9.23 -9.19 10.37
N ASN A 461 -8.38 -8.32 10.90
CA ASN A 461 -7.47 -8.64 12.00
C ASN A 461 -8.20 -8.97 13.30
N LEU A 462 -9.33 -8.29 13.60
CA LEU A 462 -10.20 -8.70 14.71
C LEU A 462 -10.73 -10.13 14.49
N GLY A 463 -11.15 -10.45 13.27
CA GLY A 463 -11.53 -11.81 12.87
C GLY A 463 -10.42 -12.82 13.12
N ALA A 464 -9.18 -12.51 12.72
CA ALA A 464 -8.00 -13.35 12.98
C ALA A 464 -7.70 -13.49 14.48
N THR A 465 -7.83 -12.41 15.25
CA THR A 465 -7.60 -12.41 16.70
C THR A 465 -8.59 -13.33 17.42
N ILE A 466 -9.87 -13.31 17.01
CA ILE A 466 -10.90 -14.18 17.56
C ILE A 466 -10.69 -15.64 17.12
N ALA A 467 -10.36 -15.85 15.85
CA ALA A 467 -10.03 -17.16 15.29
C ALA A 467 -8.90 -17.84 16.09
N ASN A 468 -7.87 -17.07 16.46
CA ASN A 468 -6.71 -17.51 17.24
C ASN A 468 -6.92 -17.52 18.77
N ARG A 469 -8.12 -17.16 19.27
CA ARG A 469 -8.41 -17.08 20.70
C ARG A 469 -7.48 -16.16 21.49
N GLY A 470 -7.19 -14.97 20.95
CA GLY A 470 -6.55 -13.89 21.70
C GLY A 470 -5.21 -13.40 21.19
N TYR A 471 -4.80 -13.79 19.98
CA TYR A 471 -3.59 -13.23 19.38
C TYR A 471 -3.69 -13.04 17.88
N TYR A 472 -2.85 -12.17 17.33
CA TYR A 472 -2.69 -12.01 15.89
C TYR A 472 -1.22 -11.79 15.54
N TYR A 473 -0.89 -11.97 14.27
CA TYR A 473 0.38 -11.57 13.67
C TYR A 473 0.14 -10.33 12.81
N THR A 474 1.14 -9.44 12.72
CA THR A 474 1.02 -8.24 11.87
C THR A 474 0.66 -8.65 10.43
N PRO A 475 -0.47 -8.17 9.87
CA PRO A 475 -0.86 -8.57 8.52
C PRO A 475 0.15 -8.13 7.48
N HIS A 476 0.60 -9.03 6.61
CA HIS A 476 1.64 -8.72 5.62
C HIS A 476 1.43 -9.49 4.31
N LEU A 477 1.86 -8.91 3.19
CA LEU A 477 1.82 -9.49 1.85
C LEU A 477 3.11 -10.23 1.49
N VAL A 478 4.25 -9.96 2.14
CA VAL A 478 5.50 -10.66 1.83
C VAL A 478 5.61 -11.99 2.58
N LYS A 479 5.63 -13.09 1.85
CA LYS A 479 5.85 -14.40 2.47
C LYS A 479 7.33 -14.73 2.59
N LYS A 480 8.09 -14.43 1.53
CA LYS A 480 9.51 -14.76 1.46
C LYS A 480 10.26 -13.83 0.51
N ILE A 481 11.49 -13.48 0.89
CA ILE A 481 12.45 -12.78 0.03
C ILE A 481 13.55 -13.77 -0.31
N PHE A 482 13.77 -14.06 -1.60
CA PHE A 482 14.79 -15.01 -1.99
C PHE A 482 16.19 -14.44 -1.74
N GLY A 483 16.99 -15.14 -0.92
CA GLY A 483 18.30 -14.66 -0.47
C GLY A 483 18.24 -13.48 0.50
N GLY A 484 17.12 -13.31 1.22
CA GLY A 484 16.94 -12.31 2.27
C GLY A 484 16.00 -12.78 3.38
N GLU A 485 15.71 -11.90 4.32
CA GLU A 485 14.80 -12.16 5.45
C GLU A 485 13.65 -11.16 5.43
N ILE A 486 12.47 -11.59 5.89
CA ILE A 486 11.33 -10.71 6.14
C ILE A 486 11.47 -10.05 7.52
N ASP A 487 10.76 -8.95 7.75
CA ASP A 487 10.78 -8.27 9.04
C ASP A 487 10.27 -9.21 10.15
N SER A 488 11.03 -9.35 11.23
CA SER A 488 10.67 -10.20 12.37
C SER A 488 9.33 -9.84 13.04
N SER A 489 8.86 -8.59 12.87
CA SER A 489 7.55 -8.15 13.37
C SER A 489 6.38 -8.90 12.73
N PHE A 490 6.54 -9.42 11.51
CA PHE A 490 5.51 -10.21 10.81
C PHE A 490 5.32 -11.60 11.41
N ILE A 491 6.35 -12.15 12.03
CA ILE A 491 6.30 -13.46 12.70
C ILE A 491 6.22 -13.33 14.23
N THR A 492 6.11 -12.11 14.75
CA THR A 492 5.97 -11.86 16.18
C THR A 492 4.50 -11.84 16.57
N ARG A 493 4.14 -12.68 17.55
CA ARG A 493 2.78 -12.80 18.06
C ARG A 493 2.41 -11.59 18.93
N HIS A 494 1.32 -10.91 18.58
CA HIS A 494 0.68 -9.87 19.40
C HIS A 494 -0.43 -10.49 20.24
N ASN A 495 -0.28 -10.50 21.55
CA ASN A 495 -1.30 -10.99 22.46
C ASN A 495 -2.26 -9.85 22.85
N SER A 496 -3.56 -10.12 22.79
CA SER A 496 -4.55 -9.22 23.37
C SER A 496 -4.46 -9.24 24.89
N THR A 497 -5.08 -8.25 25.52
CA THR A 497 -5.23 -8.19 26.98
C THR A 497 -6.42 -9.01 27.50
N ILE A 498 -7.09 -9.77 26.62
CA ILE A 498 -8.27 -10.56 26.95
C ILE A 498 -7.87 -12.03 27.17
N ASP A 499 -8.32 -12.63 28.26
CA ASP A 499 -8.07 -14.03 28.55
C ASP A 499 -8.67 -14.95 27.46
N PRO A 500 -7.94 -15.99 26.99
CA PRO A 500 -8.43 -16.91 25.95
C PRO A 500 -9.80 -17.54 26.22
N LYS A 501 -10.13 -17.81 27.49
CA LYS A 501 -11.42 -18.40 27.91
C LYS A 501 -12.65 -17.60 27.48
N TYR A 502 -12.52 -16.28 27.28
CA TYR A 502 -13.65 -15.42 26.90
C TYR A 502 -13.95 -15.46 25.40
N TYR A 503 -13.05 -16.01 24.59
CA TYR A 503 -13.24 -16.10 23.15
C TYR A 503 -14.19 -17.21 22.73
N ASP A 504 -14.25 -18.34 23.43
CA ASP A 504 -15.03 -19.50 23.00
C ASP A 504 -16.54 -19.20 22.91
N ILE A 505 -17.10 -18.50 23.90
CA ILE A 505 -18.51 -18.10 23.84
C ILE A 505 -18.78 -17.06 22.74
N VAL A 506 -17.80 -16.20 22.43
CA VAL A 506 -17.91 -15.24 21.33
C VAL A 506 -17.90 -15.97 20.00
N VAL A 507 -17.05 -16.99 19.87
CA VAL A 507 -16.95 -17.85 18.68
C VAL A 507 -18.23 -18.66 18.49
N GLU A 508 -18.78 -19.27 19.54
CA GLU A 508 -20.09 -19.92 19.50
C GLU A 508 -21.18 -18.94 19.05
N GLY A 509 -21.21 -17.72 19.60
CA GLY A 509 -22.16 -16.69 19.18
C GLY A 509 -22.01 -16.32 17.70
N MET A 510 -20.78 -16.23 17.19
CA MET A 510 -20.49 -15.96 15.77
C MET A 510 -20.86 -17.12 14.85
N GLU A 511 -20.75 -18.37 15.32
CA GLU A 511 -21.28 -19.53 14.58
C GLU A 511 -22.81 -19.49 14.52
N LEU A 512 -23.48 -19.16 15.64
CA LEU A 512 -24.94 -19.00 15.68
C LEU A 512 -25.46 -17.94 14.71
N VAL A 513 -24.69 -16.86 14.46
CA VAL A 513 -25.02 -15.89 13.41
C VAL A 513 -25.20 -16.59 12.05
N MET A 514 -24.37 -17.58 11.74
CA MET A 514 -24.37 -18.29 10.46
C MET A 514 -25.37 -19.46 10.42
N ILE A 515 -25.65 -20.13 11.54
CA ILE A 515 -26.55 -21.30 11.52
C ILE A 515 -28.02 -20.96 11.83
N SER A 516 -28.29 -19.87 12.55
CA SER A 516 -29.65 -19.52 12.99
C SER A 516 -29.84 -18.01 13.23
N GLY A 517 -28.94 -17.17 12.72
CA GLY A 517 -28.96 -15.73 12.94
C GLY A 517 -28.92 -14.92 11.64
N THR A 518 -28.38 -13.70 11.73
CA THR A 518 -28.41 -12.72 10.63
C THR A 518 -27.62 -13.15 9.38
N GLY A 519 -26.71 -14.12 9.49
CA GLY A 519 -25.91 -14.67 8.40
C GLY A 519 -26.45 -15.96 7.78
N TYR A 520 -27.60 -16.45 8.25
CA TYR A 520 -28.17 -17.77 7.89
C TYR A 520 -28.19 -18.09 6.39
N TYR A 521 -28.62 -17.11 5.57
CA TYR A 521 -28.74 -17.28 4.12
C TYR A 521 -27.40 -17.32 3.37
N SER A 522 -26.29 -17.00 4.04
CA SER A 522 -24.94 -17.05 3.48
C SER A 522 -24.11 -18.24 3.98
N ARG A 523 -24.68 -19.13 4.81
CA ARG A 523 -23.93 -20.25 5.40
C ARG A 523 -23.35 -21.21 4.35
N ILE A 524 -22.33 -21.96 4.77
CA ILE A 524 -21.73 -23.03 3.99
C ILE A 524 -22.00 -24.35 4.73
N ASP A 525 -22.89 -25.20 4.23
CA ASP A 525 -23.32 -26.37 5.04
C ASP A 525 -22.19 -27.36 5.39
N SER A 526 -21.09 -27.35 4.64
CA SER A 526 -19.96 -28.26 4.87
C SER A 526 -18.80 -27.64 5.65
N ILE A 527 -18.87 -26.35 5.99
CA ILE A 527 -17.78 -25.62 6.66
C ILE A 527 -18.40 -24.80 7.79
N ALA A 528 -17.96 -25.05 9.02
CA ALA A 528 -18.37 -24.23 10.16
C ALA A 528 -17.77 -22.83 10.03
N VAL A 529 -18.59 -21.86 9.61
CA VAL A 529 -18.19 -20.45 9.47
C VAL A 529 -18.63 -19.69 10.72
N CYS A 530 -17.71 -18.94 11.32
CA CYS A 530 -18.01 -18.01 12.39
C CYS A 530 -18.06 -16.60 11.82
N GLY A 531 -19.22 -15.94 11.87
CA GLY A 531 -19.45 -14.66 11.20
C GLY A 531 -20.13 -13.61 12.07
N LYS A 532 -20.04 -12.35 11.63
CA LYS A 532 -20.78 -11.23 12.21
C LYS A 532 -21.15 -10.22 11.12
N THR A 533 -22.45 -10.01 10.93
CA THR A 533 -22.95 -8.94 10.07
C THR A 533 -22.77 -7.58 10.74
N GLY A 534 -22.46 -6.58 9.91
CA GLY A 534 -22.38 -5.17 10.23
C GLY A 534 -23.25 -4.36 9.26
N THR A 535 -23.89 -3.34 9.80
CA THR A 535 -24.51 -2.27 9.03
C THR A 535 -23.97 -0.99 9.66
N ALA A 536 -23.27 -0.18 8.88
CA ALA A 536 -22.75 1.10 9.35
C ALA A 536 -23.59 2.21 8.72
N GLU A 537 -24.21 3.04 9.56
CA GLU A 537 -25.02 4.16 9.11
C GLU A 537 -24.17 5.13 8.30
N ASN A 538 -24.65 5.48 7.11
CA ASN A 538 -24.04 6.51 6.29
C ASN A 538 -24.93 7.76 6.28
N PRO A 539 -24.49 8.89 6.85
CA PRO A 539 -25.26 10.15 6.83
C PRO A 539 -25.59 10.66 5.41
N HIS A 540 -24.87 10.20 4.39
CA HIS A 540 -24.94 10.69 3.02
C HIS A 540 -25.53 9.67 2.03
N GLY A 541 -26.10 8.55 2.49
CA GLY A 541 -26.63 7.53 1.60
C GLY A 541 -27.23 6.32 2.31
N LYS A 542 -27.30 5.19 1.59
CA LYS A 542 -27.60 3.91 2.24
C LYS A 542 -26.43 3.49 3.13
N ASP A 543 -26.74 2.69 4.13
CA ASP A 543 -25.73 2.12 5.01
C ASP A 543 -24.69 1.27 4.26
N HIS A 544 -23.51 1.13 4.85
CA HIS A 544 -22.48 0.22 4.36
C HIS A 544 -22.78 -1.21 4.80
N SER A 545 -22.75 -2.13 3.83
CA SER A 545 -22.88 -3.58 4.08
C SER A 545 -21.52 -4.09 4.53
N ILE A 546 -21.40 -4.51 5.79
CA ILE A 546 -20.14 -4.99 6.38
C ILE A 546 -20.34 -6.44 6.84
N PHE A 547 -19.33 -7.27 6.65
CA PHE A 547 -19.32 -8.61 7.21
C PHE A 547 -17.90 -9.03 7.58
N MET A 548 -17.75 -9.57 8.78
CA MET A 548 -16.51 -10.15 9.28
C MET A 548 -16.74 -11.64 9.53
N ALA A 549 -15.83 -12.50 9.10
CA ALA A 549 -15.89 -13.92 9.39
C ALA A 549 -14.52 -14.57 9.48
N PHE A 550 -14.48 -15.77 10.05
CA PHE A 550 -13.38 -16.70 9.87
C PHE A 550 -13.90 -18.13 9.68
N ALA A 551 -13.09 -18.96 9.03
CA ALA A 551 -13.42 -20.35 8.78
C ALA A 551 -12.16 -21.22 8.56
N PRO A 552 -12.26 -22.53 8.85
CA PRO A 552 -13.32 -23.16 9.66
C PRO A 552 -13.30 -22.66 11.11
N LYS A 553 -14.32 -23.00 11.91
CA LYS A 553 -14.41 -22.65 13.35
C LYS A 553 -13.20 -23.15 14.13
N ASP A 554 -12.82 -24.38 13.85
CA ASP A 554 -11.66 -25.08 14.40
C ASP A 554 -10.58 -25.14 13.32
N ASP A 555 -9.31 -24.96 13.74
CA ASP A 555 -8.16 -24.77 12.83
C ASP A 555 -8.42 -23.75 11.70
N PRO A 556 -8.70 -22.47 12.03
CA PRO A 556 -9.08 -21.46 11.05
C PRO A 556 -7.98 -21.19 10.01
N LYS A 557 -8.35 -21.18 8.74
CA LYS A 557 -7.42 -20.95 7.61
C LYS A 557 -7.58 -19.59 6.93
N ILE A 558 -8.71 -18.93 7.16
CA ILE A 558 -9.02 -17.62 6.58
C ILE A 558 -9.89 -16.82 7.56
N ALA A 559 -9.49 -15.58 7.84
CA ALA A 559 -10.30 -14.53 8.42
C ALA A 559 -10.49 -13.43 7.37
N ILE A 560 -11.73 -12.97 7.18
CA ILE A 560 -12.09 -12.07 6.09
C ILE A 560 -13.02 -10.95 6.59
N SER A 561 -12.79 -9.76 6.05
CA SER A 561 -13.67 -8.60 6.18
C SER A 561 -14.08 -8.12 4.80
N VAL A 562 -15.37 -7.95 4.58
CA VAL A 562 -15.95 -7.41 3.34
C VAL A 562 -16.75 -6.16 3.69
N VAL A 563 -16.50 -5.09 2.95
CA VAL A 563 -17.26 -3.84 3.00
C VAL A 563 -17.78 -3.52 1.61
N VAL A 564 -19.09 -3.31 1.47
CA VAL A 564 -19.71 -2.78 0.26
C VAL A 564 -20.42 -1.48 0.61
N GLU A 565 -19.90 -0.37 0.11
CA GLU A 565 -20.38 0.97 0.40
C GLU A 565 -21.79 1.19 -0.19
N ASN A 566 -22.63 1.95 0.52
CA ASN A 566 -23.94 2.44 0.05
C ASN A 566 -24.89 1.34 -0.44
N SER A 567 -24.82 0.15 0.16
CA SER A 567 -25.49 -1.05 -0.35
C SER A 567 -26.52 -1.66 0.61
N GLY A 568 -26.72 -1.05 1.77
CA GLY A 568 -27.67 -1.47 2.79
C GLY A 568 -27.12 -2.55 3.72
N PHE A 569 -27.90 -3.59 3.98
CA PHE A 569 -27.59 -4.57 5.03
C PHE A 569 -26.39 -5.48 4.71
N GLY A 570 -25.58 -5.78 5.74
CA GLY A 570 -24.44 -6.71 5.69
C GLY A 570 -24.75 -8.09 5.08
N ALA A 571 -25.95 -8.61 5.36
CA ALA A 571 -26.39 -9.93 4.90
C ALA A 571 -26.67 -10.01 3.39
N THR A 572 -26.88 -8.85 2.72
CA THR A 572 -27.30 -8.82 1.31
C THR A 572 -26.12 -9.01 0.35
N TRP A 573 -24.98 -8.37 0.67
CA TRP A 573 -23.81 -8.28 -0.22
C TRP A 573 -22.55 -8.79 0.45
N ALA A 574 -22.15 -8.23 1.59
CA ALA A 574 -20.88 -8.55 2.22
C ALA A 574 -20.78 -10.02 2.69
N ALA A 575 -21.83 -10.57 3.33
CA ALA A 575 -21.83 -11.96 3.80
C ALA A 575 -21.80 -13.00 2.67
N PRO A 576 -22.61 -12.87 1.59
CA PRO A 576 -22.49 -13.75 0.43
C PRO A 576 -21.11 -13.70 -0.25
N ILE A 577 -20.53 -12.51 -0.43
CA ILE A 577 -19.20 -12.34 -1.04
C ILE A 577 -18.14 -13.04 -0.18
N ALA A 578 -18.12 -12.78 1.14
CA ALA A 578 -17.16 -13.38 2.05
C ALA A 578 -17.24 -14.91 2.04
N THR A 579 -18.46 -15.47 2.09
CA THR A 579 -18.67 -16.92 2.18
C THR A 579 -18.42 -17.65 0.86
N LEU A 580 -18.55 -16.98 -0.29
CA LEU A 580 -18.07 -17.53 -1.56
C LEU A 580 -16.55 -17.54 -1.63
N MET A 581 -15.88 -16.46 -1.20
CA MET A 581 -14.42 -16.42 -1.16
C MET A 581 -13.84 -17.45 -0.19
N ILE A 582 -14.42 -17.59 1.01
CA ILE A 582 -14.07 -18.65 1.96
C ILE A 582 -14.22 -20.02 1.32
N GLU A 583 -15.36 -20.31 0.68
CA GLU A 583 -15.59 -21.62 0.09
C GLU A 583 -14.62 -21.91 -1.07
N LYS A 584 -14.36 -20.92 -1.93
CA LYS A 584 -13.40 -21.05 -3.03
C LYS A 584 -11.98 -21.28 -2.50
N TYR A 585 -11.57 -20.56 -1.47
CA TYR A 585 -10.24 -20.74 -0.88
C TYR A 585 -10.06 -22.12 -0.24
N LEU A 586 -11.07 -22.61 0.51
CA LEU A 586 -10.97 -23.87 1.25
C LEU A 586 -11.21 -25.11 0.38
N LYS A 587 -11.96 -25.00 -0.72
CA LYS A 587 -12.33 -26.15 -1.57
C LYS A 587 -11.80 -26.08 -3.00
N GLY A 588 -11.29 -24.93 -3.44
CA GLY A 588 -10.89 -24.66 -4.83
C GLY A 588 -12.06 -24.29 -5.76
N GLU A 589 -13.31 -24.65 -5.44
CA GLU A 589 -14.47 -24.42 -6.29
C GLU A 589 -15.75 -24.02 -5.54
N ILE A 590 -16.69 -23.39 -6.26
CA ILE A 590 -18.03 -23.10 -5.75
C ILE A 590 -18.99 -24.21 -6.16
N PRO A 591 -19.69 -24.87 -5.22
CA PRO A 591 -20.59 -25.98 -5.55
C PRO A 591 -21.80 -25.49 -6.36
N LYS A 592 -22.31 -26.34 -7.26
CA LYS A 592 -23.46 -26.06 -8.14
C LYS A 592 -24.64 -25.39 -7.43
N ARG A 593 -24.98 -25.86 -6.22
CA ARG A 593 -26.10 -25.34 -5.41
C ARG A 593 -25.97 -23.86 -5.04
N ARG A 594 -24.75 -23.30 -4.99
CA ARG A 594 -24.50 -21.88 -4.65
C ARG A 594 -24.19 -21.00 -5.87
N LYS A 595 -24.15 -21.59 -7.09
CA LYS A 595 -23.91 -20.83 -8.33
C LYS A 595 -24.93 -19.72 -8.57
N HIS A 596 -26.18 -19.89 -8.12
CA HIS A 596 -27.18 -18.83 -8.21
C HIS A 596 -26.84 -17.59 -7.37
N ILE A 597 -26.19 -17.77 -6.21
CA ILE A 597 -25.73 -16.67 -5.36
C ILE A 597 -24.55 -15.96 -6.02
N GLU A 598 -23.60 -16.74 -6.54
CA GLU A 598 -22.44 -16.23 -7.28
C GLU A 598 -22.90 -15.40 -8.49
N GLN A 599 -23.77 -15.95 -9.35
CA GLN A 599 -24.28 -15.26 -10.52
C GLN A 599 -25.00 -13.96 -10.17
N ARG A 600 -25.85 -13.97 -9.13
CA ARG A 600 -26.53 -12.76 -8.62
C ARG A 600 -25.52 -11.67 -8.22
N LEU A 601 -24.39 -12.03 -7.63
CA LEU A 601 -23.38 -11.06 -7.23
C LEU A 601 -22.58 -10.53 -8.43
N LEU A 602 -22.24 -11.40 -9.39
CA LEU A 602 -21.53 -11.02 -10.61
C LEU A 602 -22.37 -10.08 -11.50
N ASP A 603 -23.69 -10.31 -11.58
CA ASP A 603 -24.60 -9.51 -12.40
C ASP A 603 -25.01 -8.18 -11.74
N ALA A 604 -24.76 -8.02 -10.43
CA ALA A 604 -25.19 -6.84 -9.69
C ALA A 604 -24.28 -5.63 -9.94
N ASN A 605 -24.88 -4.53 -10.42
CA ASN A 605 -24.27 -3.21 -10.47
C ASN A 605 -24.98 -2.25 -9.50
N LEU A 606 -24.25 -1.77 -8.49
CA LEU A 606 -24.71 -0.85 -7.45
C LEU A 606 -24.16 0.57 -7.64
N ILE A 607 -23.25 0.77 -8.59
CA ILE A 607 -22.73 2.08 -8.95
C ILE A 607 -23.80 2.76 -9.82
N LYS A 608 -24.42 3.82 -9.30
CA LYS A 608 -25.34 4.65 -10.08
C LYS A 608 -24.53 5.42 -11.12
N GLU A 609 -25.02 5.46 -12.35
CA GLU A 609 -24.47 6.30 -13.44
C GLU A 609 -24.49 7.79 -13.11
#